data_AF-A0A3D3ZPQ6-F1
#
_entry.id   AF-A0A3D3ZPQ6-F1
#
_cell.length_a   1.000
_cell.length_b   1.000
_cell.length_c   1.000
_cell.angle_alpha   90.00
_cell.angle_beta   90.00
_cell.angle_gamma   90.00
#
_symmetry.space_group_name_H-M   'P 1'
#
loop_
_entity.id
_entity.type
_entity.pdbx_description
1 polymer ?
#
loop_
_entity_poly.entity_id
_entity_poly.type
_entity_poly.pdbx_seq_one_letter_code
_entity_poly.pdbx_strand_id
1 'polypeptide(L)'
;MLVAMEEILIRQKSQNNSVSSVDDNPTEVVEKKTAELLEQQQLKENNQAQVETEITREQLSLSKRLLNWRTIVPLVIVIVAIVFFIQKLQIDPQKTWMAMKSANVIFLLAAFVIYYLSFPLRALRWRILLENVGYTKANGVELPKFWKLVEIIFISWFANAIVPAKLGDLYRAYLLRQEAGVSATRTFGTVMAERLLDLIVLLLLFISALIVSLHSNLPVYLRGGLELTLVAVVLGIAALFIMRLFPTRIATLVPARFRDYYYHFQEGTLGSFKRIPTLTG
;
A
#
# COMPACT_ATOMS: atom_id res chain seq x y z
N MET A 1 -34.10 -19.96 -22.63
CA MET A 1 -32.80 -19.87 -23.35
C MET A 1 -32.55 -21.11 -24.21
N LEU A 2 -32.67 -22.33 -23.68
CA LEU A 2 -32.48 -23.57 -24.47
C LEU A 2 -33.52 -23.76 -25.59
N VAL A 3 -34.79 -23.43 -25.36
CA VAL A 3 -35.87 -23.56 -26.36
C VAL A 3 -35.70 -22.58 -27.54
N ALA A 4 -35.23 -21.35 -27.26
CA ALA A 4 -34.93 -20.39 -28.32
C ALA A 4 -33.71 -20.80 -29.17
N MET A 5 -32.80 -21.58 -28.60
CA MET A 5 -31.59 -22.06 -29.28
C MET A 5 -31.90 -23.21 -30.25
N GLU A 6 -32.88 -24.05 -29.90
CA GLU A 6 -33.32 -25.18 -30.74
C GLU A 6 -34.11 -24.70 -31.97
N GLU A 7 -34.98 -23.70 -31.83
CA GLU A 7 -35.69 -23.11 -32.97
C GLU A 7 -34.76 -22.43 -33.99
N ILE A 8 -33.68 -21.81 -33.51
CA ILE A 8 -32.66 -21.20 -34.38
C ILE A 8 -31.90 -22.29 -35.17
N LEU A 9 -31.56 -23.41 -34.52
CA LEU A 9 -30.88 -24.53 -35.16
C LEU A 9 -31.74 -25.23 -36.22
N ILE A 10 -33.04 -25.39 -35.97
CA ILE A 10 -33.97 -26.00 -36.92
C ILE A 10 -34.22 -25.08 -38.12
N ARG A 11 -34.34 -23.76 -37.91
CA ARG A 11 -34.45 -22.78 -39.01
C ARG A 11 -33.22 -22.75 -39.91
N GLN A 12 -32.01 -22.80 -39.34
CA GLN A 12 -30.79 -22.85 -40.15
C GLN A 12 -30.72 -24.10 -41.02
N LYS A 13 -31.13 -25.25 -40.49
CA LYS A 13 -31.11 -26.51 -41.24
C LYS A 13 -32.11 -26.52 -42.40
N SER A 14 -33.23 -25.80 -42.27
CA SER A 14 -34.23 -25.65 -43.34
C SER A 14 -33.79 -24.69 -44.45
N GLN A 15 -33.04 -23.62 -44.13
CA GLN A 15 -32.53 -22.68 -45.13
C GLN A 15 -31.38 -23.27 -45.97
N ASN A 16 -30.63 -24.21 -45.41
CA ASN A 16 -29.49 -24.82 -46.09
C ASN A 16 -29.90 -25.85 -47.17
N ASN A 17 -31.19 -26.21 -47.26
CA ASN A 17 -31.67 -27.28 -48.13
C ASN A 17 -32.41 -26.78 -49.40
N SER A 18 -32.38 -25.47 -49.68
CA SER A 18 -33.03 -24.88 -50.86
C SER A 18 -32.08 -24.17 -51.81
N VAL A 19 -30.78 -24.51 -51.81
CA VAL A 19 -29.83 -24.03 -52.82
C VAL A 19 -29.33 -25.22 -53.62
N SER A 20 -30.15 -25.65 -54.57
CA SER A 20 -29.72 -26.48 -55.69
C SER A 20 -29.95 -25.69 -56.98
N SER A 21 -28.98 -25.81 -57.89
CA SER A 21 -28.93 -25.31 -59.27
C SER A 21 -28.67 -23.82 -59.50
N VAL A 22 -27.40 -23.42 -59.45
CA VAL A 22 -26.81 -22.39 -60.34
C VAL A 22 -25.37 -22.80 -60.68
N ASP A 23 -25.02 -22.65 -61.94
CA ASP A 23 -23.75 -23.00 -62.59
C ASP A 23 -22.64 -22.02 -62.13
N ASP A 24 -21.92 -22.33 -61.05
CA ASP A 24 -20.92 -21.41 -60.47
C ASP A 24 -19.49 -21.88 -60.71
N ASN A 25 -18.77 -21.10 -61.51
CA ASN A 25 -17.33 -21.12 -61.70
C ASN A 25 -16.61 -21.24 -60.32
N PRO A 26 -15.68 -22.19 -60.10
CA PRO A 26 -15.00 -22.39 -58.82
C PRO A 26 -14.36 -21.13 -58.23
N THR A 27 -14.04 -20.17 -59.09
CA THR A 27 -13.45 -18.87 -58.73
C THR A 27 -14.41 -17.98 -57.93
N GLU A 28 -15.71 -18.00 -58.25
CA GLU A 28 -16.71 -17.11 -57.63
C GLU A 28 -17.11 -17.56 -56.21
N VAL A 29 -17.13 -18.87 -55.97
CA VAL A 29 -17.41 -19.46 -54.64
C VAL A 29 -16.28 -19.14 -53.66
N VAL A 30 -15.03 -19.16 -54.12
CA VAL A 30 -13.86 -18.80 -53.31
C VAL A 30 -13.86 -17.31 -52.98
N GLU A 31 -14.25 -16.46 -53.92
CA GLU A 31 -14.33 -15.01 -53.72
C GLU A 31 -15.41 -14.63 -52.70
N LYS A 32 -16.62 -15.21 -52.81
CA LYS A 32 -17.70 -15.02 -51.81
C LYS A 32 -17.28 -15.48 -50.41
N LYS A 33 -16.65 -16.65 -50.29
CA LYS A 33 -16.19 -17.17 -49.00
C LYS A 33 -15.04 -16.34 -48.40
N THR A 34 -14.19 -15.77 -49.24
CA THR A 34 -13.11 -14.86 -48.80
C THR A 34 -13.69 -13.53 -48.33
N ALA A 35 -14.69 -12.98 -49.03
CA ALA A 35 -15.42 -11.79 -48.62
C ALA A 35 -16.14 -12.00 -47.27
N GLU A 36 -16.81 -13.13 -47.08
CA GLU A 36 -17.45 -13.49 -45.80
C GLU A 36 -16.44 -13.60 -44.65
N LEU A 37 -15.26 -14.19 -44.89
CA LEU A 37 -14.20 -14.29 -43.88
C LEU A 37 -13.64 -12.92 -43.50
N LEU A 38 -13.47 -12.02 -44.47
CA LEU A 38 -13.02 -10.64 -44.24
C LEU A 38 -14.07 -9.83 -43.46
N GLU A 39 -15.36 -9.98 -43.79
CA GLU A 39 -16.45 -9.33 -43.05
C GLU A 39 -16.53 -9.83 -41.61
N GLN A 40 -16.37 -11.15 -41.38
CA GLN A 40 -16.31 -11.72 -40.04
C GLN A 40 -15.09 -11.27 -39.24
N GLN A 41 -13.94 -11.07 -39.89
CA GLN A 41 -12.74 -10.52 -39.24
C GLN A 41 -12.96 -9.06 -38.84
N GLN A 42 -13.49 -8.23 -39.75
CA GLN A 42 -13.82 -6.84 -39.46
C GLN A 42 -14.85 -6.71 -38.33
N LEU A 43 -15.86 -7.58 -38.30
CA LEU A 43 -16.87 -7.58 -37.23
C LEU A 43 -16.24 -7.92 -35.87
N LYS A 44 -15.28 -8.86 -35.83
CA LYS A 44 -14.55 -9.22 -34.61
C LYS A 44 -13.64 -8.09 -34.13
N GLU A 45 -12.90 -7.45 -35.05
CA GLU A 45 -12.03 -6.32 -34.74
C GLU A 45 -12.84 -5.13 -34.21
N ASN A 46 -13.96 -4.79 -34.85
CA ASN A 46 -14.85 -3.72 -34.41
C ASN A 46 -15.45 -4.01 -33.02
N ASN A 47 -15.88 -5.24 -32.77
CA ASN A 47 -16.40 -5.65 -31.46
C ASN A 47 -15.31 -5.60 -30.37
N GLN A 48 -14.08 -6.03 -30.66
CA GLN A 48 -12.97 -5.91 -29.71
C GLN A 48 -12.63 -4.46 -29.40
N ALA A 49 -12.55 -3.59 -30.41
CA ALA A 49 -12.29 -2.16 -30.23
C ALA A 49 -13.41 -1.48 -29.42
N GLN A 50 -14.67 -1.86 -29.65
CA GLN A 50 -15.81 -1.37 -28.87
C GLN A 50 -15.73 -1.81 -27.40
N VAL A 51 -15.43 -3.09 -27.13
CA VAL A 51 -15.30 -3.63 -25.76
C VAL A 51 -14.13 -2.98 -25.01
N GLU A 52 -12.96 -2.81 -25.63
CA GLU A 52 -11.83 -2.11 -25.00
C GLU A 52 -12.16 -0.64 -24.69
N THR A 53 -12.88 0.04 -25.58
CA THR A 53 -13.29 1.44 -25.40
C THR A 53 -14.33 1.58 -24.28
N GLU A 54 -15.27 0.65 -24.18
CA GLU A 54 -16.33 0.65 -23.17
C GLU A 54 -15.79 0.38 -21.75
N ILE A 55 -14.90 -0.63 -21.60
CA ILE A 55 -14.21 -0.92 -20.33
C ILE A 55 -13.40 0.29 -19.88
N THR A 56 -12.70 0.95 -20.80
CA THR A 56 -11.87 2.13 -20.51
C THR A 56 -12.72 3.30 -20.00
N ARG A 57 -13.89 3.59 -20.61
CA ARG A 57 -14.76 4.70 -20.18
C ARG A 57 -15.46 4.45 -18.84
N GLU A 58 -15.92 3.21 -18.58
CA GLU A 58 -16.52 2.86 -17.29
C GLU A 58 -15.51 2.97 -16.14
N GLN A 59 -14.28 2.46 -16.35
CA GLN A 59 -13.21 2.53 -15.35
C GLN A 59 -12.67 3.96 -15.14
N LEU A 60 -12.69 4.81 -16.18
CA LEU A 60 -12.32 6.23 -16.11
C LEU A 60 -13.41 7.14 -15.52
N SER A 61 -14.54 6.61 -15.05
CA SER A 61 -15.57 7.40 -14.35
C SER A 61 -15.16 7.82 -12.93
N LEU A 62 -13.93 8.34 -12.78
CA LEU A 62 -13.36 8.91 -11.55
C LEU A 62 -14.28 9.98 -10.93
N SER A 63 -15.01 10.73 -11.75
CA SER A 63 -15.99 11.74 -11.31
C SER A 63 -17.12 11.14 -10.46
N LYS A 64 -17.59 9.92 -10.77
CA LYS A 64 -18.63 9.24 -9.97
C LYS A 64 -18.07 8.75 -8.62
N ARG A 65 -16.79 8.40 -8.56
CA ARG A 65 -16.10 8.00 -7.31
C ARG A 65 -15.77 9.19 -6.40
N LEU A 66 -15.40 10.33 -6.97
CA LEU A 66 -15.11 11.55 -6.21
C LEU A 66 -16.38 12.18 -5.61
N LEU A 67 -17.53 12.05 -6.28
CA LEU A 67 -18.83 12.51 -5.75
C LEU A 67 -19.50 11.54 -4.76
N ASN A 68 -18.85 10.43 -4.39
CA ASN A 68 -19.39 9.53 -3.39
C ASN A 68 -19.36 10.21 -2.01
N TRP A 69 -20.47 10.12 -1.26
CA TRP A 69 -20.60 10.75 0.06
C TRP A 69 -19.49 10.30 1.04
N ARG A 70 -18.99 9.07 0.88
CA ARG A 70 -17.87 8.52 1.66
C ARG A 70 -16.55 9.27 1.44
N THR A 71 -16.39 9.93 0.29
CA THR A 71 -15.22 10.76 -0.06
C THR A 71 -15.46 12.23 0.27
N ILE A 72 -16.68 12.72 0.02
CA ILE A 72 -17.06 14.12 0.27
C ILE A 72 -17.04 14.44 1.76
N VAL A 73 -17.57 13.56 2.62
CA VAL A 73 -17.66 13.85 4.06
C VAL A 73 -16.29 14.11 4.70
N PRO A 74 -15.27 13.24 4.54
CA PRO A 74 -13.92 13.54 5.02
C PRO A 74 -13.34 14.82 4.42
N LEU A 75 -13.55 15.06 3.12
CA LEU A 75 -13.04 16.25 2.44
C LEU A 75 -13.64 17.54 3.02
N VAL A 76 -14.96 17.57 3.22
CA VAL A 76 -15.67 18.70 3.83
C VAL A 76 -15.20 18.91 5.26
N ILE A 77 -15.04 17.85 6.06
CA ILE A 77 -14.51 17.94 7.43
C ILE A 77 -13.11 18.59 7.42
N VAL A 78 -12.22 18.16 6.52
CA VAL A 78 -10.87 18.72 6.39
C VAL A 78 -10.91 20.19 6.00
N ILE A 79 -11.74 20.56 5.00
CA ILE A 79 -11.89 21.95 4.57
C ILE A 79 -12.43 22.82 5.70
N VAL A 80 -13.48 22.37 6.41
CA VAL A 80 -14.07 23.10 7.54
C VAL A 80 -13.04 23.26 8.66
N ALA A 81 -12.27 22.22 8.97
CA ALA A 81 -11.20 22.31 9.96
C ALA A 81 -10.13 23.34 9.55
N ILE A 82 -9.68 23.33 8.29
CA ILE A 82 -8.69 24.30 7.77
C ILE A 82 -9.23 25.72 7.89
N VAL A 83 -10.47 25.98 7.43
CA VAL A 83 -11.10 27.31 7.51
C VAL A 83 -11.23 27.74 8.97
N PHE A 84 -11.67 26.85 9.85
CA PHE A 84 -11.77 27.11 11.29
C PHE A 84 -10.40 27.49 11.89
N PHE A 85 -9.33 26.76 11.57
CA PHE A 85 -7.98 27.07 12.04
C PHE A 85 -7.46 28.39 11.48
N ILE A 86 -7.66 28.68 10.18
CA ILE A 86 -7.26 29.96 9.57
C ILE A 86 -7.95 31.13 10.30
N GLN A 87 -9.26 31.01 10.57
CA GLN A 87 -10.02 32.02 11.29
C GLN A 87 -9.54 32.17 12.74
N LYS A 88 -9.30 31.05 13.45
CA LYS A 88 -8.86 31.08 14.85
C LYS A 88 -7.44 31.59 15.05
N LEU A 89 -6.53 31.26 14.15
CA LEU A 89 -5.13 31.71 14.20
C LEU A 89 -4.92 33.07 13.51
N GLN A 90 -5.98 33.68 12.95
CA GLN A 90 -5.91 34.94 12.21
C GLN A 90 -4.82 34.92 11.11
N ILE A 91 -4.70 33.79 10.41
CA ILE A 91 -3.68 33.62 9.37
C ILE A 91 -4.09 34.44 8.16
N ASP A 92 -3.25 35.41 7.79
CA ASP A 92 -3.42 36.23 6.59
C ASP A 92 -2.97 35.44 5.34
N PRO A 93 -3.90 35.03 4.46
CA PRO A 93 -3.56 34.21 3.30
C PRO A 93 -2.61 34.90 2.33
N GLN A 94 -2.65 36.23 2.23
CA GLN A 94 -1.79 37.00 1.33
C GLN A 94 -0.35 36.99 1.85
N LYS A 95 -0.15 37.20 3.16
CA LYS A 95 1.17 37.10 3.79
C LYS A 95 1.75 35.70 3.69
N THR A 96 0.94 34.65 3.90
CA THR A 96 1.39 33.26 3.71
C THR A 96 1.84 33.00 2.28
N TRP A 97 1.08 33.48 1.29
CA TRP A 97 1.44 33.31 -0.12
C TRP A 97 2.73 34.06 -0.49
N MET A 98 2.91 35.29 0.00
CA MET A 98 4.15 36.05 -0.19
C MET A 98 5.34 35.36 0.47
N ALA A 99 5.17 34.82 1.68
CA ALA A 99 6.20 34.05 2.37
C ALA A 99 6.60 32.79 1.56
N MET A 100 5.62 32.06 1.00
CA MET A 100 5.88 30.91 0.14
C MET A 100 6.69 31.28 -1.11
N LYS A 101 6.40 32.43 -1.74
CA LYS A 101 7.17 32.92 -2.90
C LYS A 101 8.59 33.34 -2.56
N SER A 102 8.82 33.79 -1.32
CA SER A 102 10.16 34.16 -0.83
C SER A 102 11.03 32.96 -0.45
N ALA A 103 10.47 31.74 -0.46
CA ALA A 103 11.20 30.55 -0.11
C ALA A 103 12.34 30.28 -1.11
N ASN A 104 13.52 29.98 -0.57
CA ASN A 104 14.68 29.68 -1.39
C ASN A 104 14.55 28.27 -2.01
N VAL A 105 14.48 28.23 -3.34
CA VAL A 105 14.28 27.01 -4.13
C VAL A 105 15.42 26.00 -3.96
N ILE A 106 16.65 26.45 -3.70
CA ILE A 106 17.81 25.56 -3.49
C ILE A 106 17.61 24.75 -2.21
N PHE A 107 17.20 25.40 -1.11
CA PHE A 107 16.91 24.67 0.14
C PHE A 107 15.72 23.72 -0.02
N LEU A 108 14.70 24.10 -0.79
CA LEU A 108 13.56 23.23 -1.08
C LEU A 108 13.99 21.99 -1.87
N LEU A 109 14.81 22.18 -2.91
CA LEU A 109 15.33 21.08 -3.72
C LEU A 109 16.27 20.18 -2.91
N ALA A 110 17.14 20.76 -2.08
CA ALA A 110 18.01 20.01 -1.19
C ALA A 110 17.20 19.15 -0.20
N ALA A 111 16.17 19.74 0.43
CA ALA A 111 15.28 19.01 1.33
C ALA A 111 14.53 17.88 0.61
N PHE A 112 14.06 18.13 -0.62
CA PHE A 112 13.43 17.11 -1.46
C PHE A 112 14.40 15.96 -1.75
N VAL A 113 15.61 16.24 -2.24
CA VAL A 113 16.62 15.22 -2.56
C VAL A 113 16.98 14.42 -1.31
N ILE A 114 17.28 15.06 -0.19
CA ILE A 114 17.60 14.38 1.08
C ILE A 114 16.44 13.49 1.53
N TYR A 115 15.20 13.97 1.42
CA TYR A 115 14.02 13.18 1.78
C TYR A 115 13.92 11.91 0.93
N TYR A 116 14.06 11.99 -0.38
CA TYR A 116 13.99 10.81 -1.25
C TYR A 116 15.20 9.88 -1.12
N LEU A 117 16.39 10.40 -0.82
CA LEU A 117 17.58 9.59 -0.49
C LEU A 117 17.38 8.77 0.79
N SER A 118 16.47 9.18 1.68
CA SER A 118 16.16 8.40 2.88
C SER A 118 15.48 7.05 2.59
N PHE A 119 14.82 6.89 1.43
CA PHE A 119 14.10 5.67 1.08
C PHE A 119 15.02 4.46 0.85
N PRO A 120 16.08 4.57 0.02
CA PRO A 120 17.11 3.54 -0.07
C PRO A 120 17.72 3.13 1.28
N LEU A 121 18.00 4.10 2.15
CA LEU A 121 18.55 3.83 3.49
C LEU A 121 17.55 3.06 4.37
N ARG A 122 16.26 3.41 4.30
CA ARG A 122 15.19 2.67 4.96
C ARG A 122 15.06 1.25 4.42
N ALA A 123 15.21 1.05 3.11
CA ALA A 123 15.20 -0.28 2.49
C ALA A 123 16.39 -1.13 2.95
N LEU A 124 17.58 -0.52 3.05
CA LEU A 124 18.76 -1.21 3.56
C LEU A 124 18.56 -1.63 5.01
N ARG A 125 18.12 -0.71 5.87
CA ARG A 125 17.81 -1.02 7.27
C ARG A 125 16.78 -2.14 7.39
N TRP A 126 15.70 -2.06 6.63
CA TRP A 126 14.66 -3.09 6.67
C TRP A 126 15.17 -4.44 6.17
N ARG A 127 15.99 -4.47 5.11
CA ARG A 127 16.65 -5.69 4.63
C ARG A 127 17.48 -6.36 5.74
N ILE A 128 18.24 -5.60 6.51
CA ILE A 128 19.00 -6.14 7.66
C ILE A 128 18.05 -6.77 8.69
N LEU A 129 16.92 -6.11 9.01
CA LEU A 129 15.92 -6.67 9.93
C LEU A 129 15.26 -7.95 9.41
N LEU A 130 15.06 -8.06 8.09
CA LEU A 130 14.53 -9.26 7.43
C LEU A 130 15.54 -10.42 7.49
N GLU A 131 16.81 -10.14 7.21
CA GLU A 131 17.88 -11.14 7.32
C GLU A 131 18.04 -11.63 8.77
N ASN A 132 17.87 -10.75 9.76
CA ASN A 132 17.95 -11.08 11.19
C ASN A 132 16.86 -12.04 11.68
N VAL A 133 15.67 -11.99 11.08
CA VAL A 133 14.61 -12.96 11.35
C VAL A 133 14.77 -14.25 10.57
N GLY A 134 15.88 -14.41 9.85
CA GLY A 134 16.22 -15.63 9.14
C GLY A 134 15.67 -15.70 7.72
N TYR A 135 15.28 -14.57 7.11
CA TYR A 135 15.02 -14.52 5.67
C TYR A 135 16.34 -14.42 4.92
N THR A 136 17.05 -15.54 4.84
CA THR A 136 18.34 -15.66 4.17
C THR A 136 18.34 -16.91 3.29
N LYS A 137 19.23 -16.93 2.28
CA LYS A 137 19.39 -18.10 1.40
C LYS A 137 19.71 -19.39 2.17
N ALA A 138 20.43 -19.27 3.29
CA ALA A 138 20.75 -20.40 4.16
C ALA A 138 19.50 -21.08 4.76
N ASN A 139 18.41 -20.34 4.93
CA ASN A 139 17.14 -20.86 5.43
C ASN A 139 16.12 -21.12 4.29
N GLY A 140 16.59 -21.18 3.04
CA GLY A 140 15.75 -21.43 1.87
C GLY A 140 14.90 -20.23 1.42
N VAL A 141 15.19 -19.01 1.90
CA VAL A 141 14.45 -17.80 1.55
C VAL A 141 15.32 -16.88 0.70
N GLU A 142 14.87 -16.59 -0.52
CA GLU A 142 15.51 -15.59 -1.38
C GLU A 142 14.79 -14.25 -1.26
N LEU A 143 15.44 -13.27 -0.64
CA LEU A 143 14.91 -11.91 -0.58
C LEU A 143 14.95 -11.24 -1.96
N PRO A 144 13.99 -10.36 -2.28
CA PRO A 144 14.01 -9.58 -3.52
C PRO A 144 15.26 -8.71 -3.62
N LYS A 145 15.61 -8.33 -4.85
CA LYS A 145 16.71 -7.38 -5.11
C LYS A 145 16.49 -6.07 -4.35
N PHE A 146 17.58 -5.39 -3.99
CA PHE A 146 17.54 -4.14 -3.21
C PHE A 146 16.55 -3.11 -3.78
N TRP A 147 16.57 -2.86 -5.09
CA TRP A 147 15.66 -1.90 -5.73
C TRP A 147 14.19 -2.30 -5.65
N LYS A 148 13.89 -3.61 -5.62
CA LYS A 148 12.51 -4.08 -5.41
C LYS A 148 12.05 -3.84 -3.96
N LEU A 149 12.96 -3.96 -2.98
CA LEU A 149 12.66 -3.57 -1.59
C LEU A 149 12.42 -2.06 -1.47
N VAL A 150 13.19 -1.24 -2.19
CA VAL A 150 12.98 0.22 -2.26
C VAL A 150 11.60 0.53 -2.86
N GLU A 151 11.21 -0.13 -3.95
CA GLU A 151 9.89 -0.01 -4.57
C GLU A 151 8.76 -0.37 -3.58
N ILE A 152 8.88 -1.50 -2.87
CA ILE A 152 7.91 -1.90 -1.85
C ILE A 152 7.75 -0.82 -0.77
N ILE A 153 8.86 -0.21 -0.32
CA ILE A 153 8.81 0.86 0.67
C ILE A 153 8.15 2.12 0.09
N PHE A 154 8.45 2.51 -1.14
CA PHE A 154 7.78 3.64 -1.80
C PHE A 154 6.27 3.44 -1.88
N ILE A 155 5.82 2.28 -2.36
CA ILE A 155 4.40 1.95 -2.47
C ILE A 155 3.74 1.97 -1.09
N SER A 156 4.44 1.50 -0.06
CA SER A 156 3.92 1.47 1.31
C SER A 156 3.80 2.86 1.93
N TRP A 157 4.75 3.74 1.66
CA TRP A 157 4.67 5.16 2.06
C TRP A 157 3.56 5.89 1.30
N PHE A 158 3.38 5.61 0.02
CA PHE A 158 2.26 6.12 -0.75
C PHE A 158 0.92 5.63 -0.20
N ALA A 159 0.82 4.34 0.14
CA ALA A 159 -0.37 3.79 0.79
C ALA A 159 -0.65 4.46 2.14
N ASN A 160 0.39 4.77 2.94
CA ASN A 160 0.24 5.52 4.19
C ASN A 160 -0.30 6.95 4.00
N ALA A 161 -0.10 7.57 2.83
CA ALA A 161 -0.64 8.89 2.53
C ALA A 161 -2.15 8.87 2.21
N ILE A 162 -2.66 7.71 1.79
CA ILE A 162 -4.05 7.56 1.34
C ILE A 162 -4.89 6.82 2.39
N VAL A 163 -4.32 5.81 3.02
CA VAL A 163 -5.04 4.88 3.90
C VAL A 163 -4.89 5.34 5.35
N PRO A 164 -5.99 5.44 6.12
CA PRO A 164 -5.93 5.80 7.54
C PRO A 164 -5.18 4.75 8.37
N ALA A 165 -4.81 5.12 9.59
CA ALA A 165 -4.16 4.23 10.58
C ALA A 165 -2.81 3.63 10.16
N LYS A 166 -2.09 4.23 9.19
CA LYS A 166 -0.78 3.77 8.72
C LYS A 166 -0.77 2.31 8.25
N LEU A 167 -1.86 1.86 7.63
CA LEU A 167 -1.98 0.49 7.10
C LEU A 167 -1.00 0.18 5.97
N GLY A 168 -0.33 1.18 5.38
CA GLY A 168 0.76 0.97 4.43
C GLY A 168 1.94 0.20 5.04
N ASP A 169 2.16 0.28 6.35
CA ASP A 169 3.18 -0.52 7.04
C ASP A 169 2.85 -2.02 7.06
N LEU A 170 1.56 -2.37 7.09
CA LEU A 170 1.10 -3.75 6.88
C LEU A 170 1.18 -4.13 5.40
N TYR A 171 0.96 -3.16 4.50
CA TYR A 171 1.03 -3.37 3.06
C TYR A 171 2.41 -3.81 2.58
N ARG A 172 3.52 -3.23 3.10
CA ARG A 172 4.87 -3.76 2.76
C ARG A 172 5.06 -5.22 3.13
N ALA A 173 4.49 -5.64 4.27
CA ALA A 173 4.61 -7.03 4.72
C ALA A 173 3.81 -7.99 3.81
N TYR A 174 2.67 -7.52 3.31
CA TYR A 174 1.87 -8.21 2.31
C TYR A 174 2.58 -8.30 0.95
N LEU A 175 3.12 -7.18 0.45
CA LEU A 175 3.86 -7.15 -0.82
C LEU A 175 5.10 -8.06 -0.77
N LEU A 176 5.83 -8.06 0.34
CA LEU A 176 6.99 -8.95 0.50
C LEU A 176 6.58 -10.44 0.50
N ARG A 177 5.44 -10.78 1.10
CA ARG A 177 4.89 -12.13 1.02
C ARG A 177 4.59 -12.53 -0.42
N GLN A 178 4.04 -11.62 -1.22
CA GLN A 178 3.75 -11.89 -2.63
C GLN A 178 5.02 -12.10 -3.45
N GLU A 179 6.06 -11.31 -3.19
CA GLU A 179 7.32 -11.34 -3.94
C GLU A 179 8.26 -12.48 -3.52
N ALA A 180 8.32 -12.81 -2.22
CA ALA A 180 9.31 -13.74 -1.67
C ALA A 180 8.70 -14.97 -0.97
N GLY A 181 7.37 -15.12 -0.97
CA GLY A 181 6.68 -16.26 -0.34
C GLY A 181 6.80 -16.31 1.19
N VAL A 182 7.28 -15.24 1.83
CA VAL A 182 7.54 -15.20 3.28
C VAL A 182 6.27 -14.95 4.10
N SER A 183 6.30 -15.28 5.40
CA SER A 183 5.18 -15.01 6.31
C SER A 183 4.96 -13.50 6.49
N ALA A 184 3.79 -13.00 6.03
CA ALA A 184 3.41 -11.60 6.19
C ALA A 184 3.36 -11.19 7.67
N THR A 185 2.95 -12.09 8.56
CA THR A 185 2.85 -11.80 10.00
C THR A 185 4.22 -11.68 10.66
N ARG A 186 5.17 -12.54 10.28
CA ARG A 186 6.56 -12.43 10.76
C ARG A 186 7.24 -11.19 10.20
N THR A 187 7.02 -10.89 8.92
CA THR A 187 7.49 -9.65 8.30
C THR A 187 6.89 -8.42 8.98
N PHE A 188 5.60 -8.42 9.30
CA PHE A 188 4.96 -7.35 10.04
C PHE A 188 5.54 -7.18 11.45
N GLY A 189 5.91 -8.28 12.11
CA GLY A 189 6.64 -8.24 13.37
C GLY A 189 7.94 -7.44 13.29
N THR A 190 8.68 -7.52 12.18
CA THR A 190 9.92 -6.74 11.96
C THR A 190 9.64 -5.25 11.80
N VAL A 191 8.52 -4.91 11.16
CA VAL A 191 8.04 -3.54 11.02
C VAL A 191 7.69 -2.95 12.38
N MET A 192 6.96 -3.70 13.20
CA MET A 192 6.56 -3.26 14.53
C MET A 192 7.79 -3.04 15.42
N ALA A 193 8.78 -3.94 15.36
CA ALA A 193 10.06 -3.80 16.02
C ALA A 193 10.80 -2.51 15.60
N GLU A 194 10.87 -2.23 14.30
CA GLU A 194 11.45 -0.99 13.76
C GLU A 194 10.77 0.25 14.34
N ARG A 195 9.42 0.29 14.32
CA ARG A 195 8.63 1.43 14.79
C ARG A 195 8.77 1.65 16.29
N LEU A 196 8.83 0.59 17.08
CA LEU A 196 9.04 0.68 18.52
C LEU A 196 10.41 1.26 18.85
N LEU A 197 11.47 0.84 18.15
CA LEU A 197 12.79 1.46 18.31
C LEU A 197 12.77 2.94 17.92
N ASP A 198 12.16 3.27 16.77
CA ASP A 198 12.09 4.66 16.31
C ASP A 198 11.34 5.54 17.34
N LEU A 199 10.27 5.03 17.96
CA LEU A 199 9.53 5.71 19.02
C LEU A 199 10.37 5.90 20.29
N ILE A 200 11.15 4.89 20.70
CA ILE A 200 12.03 5.00 21.86
C ILE A 200 13.09 6.07 21.61
N VAL A 201 13.77 6.03 20.46
CA VAL A 201 14.81 7.02 20.10
C VAL A 201 14.20 8.42 19.99
N LEU A 202 13.05 8.55 19.32
CA LEU A 202 12.34 9.82 19.22
C LEU A 202 11.98 10.37 20.59
N LEU A 203 11.48 9.54 21.50
CA LEU A 203 11.12 9.96 22.85
C LEU A 203 12.35 10.41 23.65
N LEU A 204 13.46 9.66 23.58
CA LEU A 204 14.70 10.04 24.25
C LEU A 204 15.22 11.39 23.76
N LEU A 205 15.22 11.61 22.45
CA LEU A 205 15.61 12.89 21.86
C LEU A 205 14.63 14.00 22.24
N PHE A 206 13.33 13.72 22.22
CA PHE A 206 12.29 14.69 22.54
C PHE A 206 12.33 15.14 24.01
N ILE A 207 12.46 14.20 24.95
CA ILE A 207 12.62 14.51 26.38
C ILE A 207 13.90 15.33 26.60
N SER A 208 15.01 14.94 25.96
CA SER A 208 16.27 15.68 26.06
C SER A 208 16.11 17.12 25.53
N ALA A 209 15.48 17.28 24.37
CA ALA A 209 15.21 18.59 23.78
C ALA A 209 14.29 19.43 24.67
N LEU A 210 13.31 18.83 25.33
CA LEU A 210 12.40 19.52 26.23
C LEU A 210 13.11 20.02 27.50
N ILE A 211 13.96 19.18 28.11
CA ILE A 211 14.75 19.57 29.28
C ILE A 211 15.63 20.77 28.94
N VAL A 212 16.30 20.74 27.79
CA VAL A 212 17.16 21.83 27.32
C VAL A 212 16.36 23.08 26.92
N SER A 213 15.23 22.92 26.23
CA SER A 213 14.52 24.04 25.63
C SER A 213 13.56 24.74 26.59
N LEU A 214 12.87 24.00 27.47
CA LEU A 214 11.74 24.54 28.22
C LEU A 214 12.00 24.68 29.72
N HIS A 215 13.11 24.16 30.25
CA HIS A 215 13.57 24.25 31.65
C HIS A 215 12.47 24.18 32.74
N SER A 216 11.66 25.25 32.93
CA SER A 216 10.64 25.38 33.97
C SER A 216 9.27 25.90 33.52
N ASN A 217 9.05 26.26 32.25
CA ASN A 217 7.77 26.81 31.77
C ASN A 217 7.12 25.88 30.73
N LEU A 218 6.64 24.71 31.17
CA LEU A 218 5.80 23.86 30.33
C LEU A 218 4.33 24.31 30.40
N PRO A 219 3.72 24.76 29.28
CA PRO A 219 2.28 24.93 29.18
C PRO A 219 1.56 23.63 29.55
N VAL A 220 0.49 23.72 30.34
CA VAL A 220 -0.30 22.56 30.81
C VAL A 220 -0.77 21.67 29.65
N TYR A 221 -1.09 22.26 28.49
CA TYR A 221 -1.52 21.51 27.30
C TYR A 221 -0.41 20.61 26.72
N LEU A 222 0.85 21.04 26.79
CA LEU A 222 1.99 20.23 26.35
C LEU A 222 2.32 19.13 27.36
N ARG A 223 2.11 19.40 28.65
CA ARG A 223 2.31 18.42 29.72
C ARG A 223 1.42 17.19 29.56
N GLY A 224 0.12 17.39 29.29
CA GLY A 224 -0.81 16.27 29.09
C GLY A 224 -0.46 15.39 27.88
N GLY A 225 -0.06 16.01 26.76
CA GLY A 225 0.42 15.27 25.59
C GLY A 225 1.69 14.46 25.86
N LEU A 226 2.60 15.01 26.67
CA LEU A 226 3.84 14.33 27.06
C LEU A 226 3.57 13.14 27.98
N GLU A 227 2.75 13.32 29.02
CA GLU A 227 2.39 12.24 29.94
C GLU A 227 1.70 11.09 29.21
N LEU A 228 0.75 11.39 28.31
CA LEU A 228 0.10 10.37 27.48
C LEU A 228 1.10 9.61 26.60
N THR A 229 2.03 10.34 25.96
CA THR A 229 3.06 9.73 25.09
C THR A 229 4.00 8.85 25.90
N LEU A 230 4.42 9.29 27.09
CA LEU A 230 5.28 8.53 28.00
C LEU A 230 4.61 7.23 28.44
N VAL A 231 3.34 7.30 28.85
CA VAL A 231 2.55 6.13 29.25
C VAL A 231 2.42 5.14 28.09
N ALA A 232 2.10 5.61 26.88
CA ALA A 232 1.97 4.75 25.70
C ALA A 232 3.29 4.00 25.40
N VAL A 233 4.44 4.68 25.52
CA VAL A 233 5.75 4.05 25.30
C VAL A 233 6.10 3.06 26.40
N VAL A 234 5.87 3.39 27.67
CA VAL A 234 6.10 2.47 28.80
C VAL A 234 5.25 1.21 28.65
N LEU A 235 3.97 1.35 28.27
CA LEU A 235 3.10 0.22 27.99
C LEU A 235 3.60 -0.61 26.80
N GLY A 236 4.07 0.04 25.73
CA GLY A 236 4.67 -0.65 24.57
C GLY A 236 5.92 -1.46 24.95
N ILE A 237 6.84 -0.89 25.72
CA ILE A 237 8.04 -1.57 26.22
C ILE A 237 7.66 -2.72 27.16
N ALA A 238 6.73 -2.48 28.08
CA ALA A 238 6.24 -3.51 28.99
C ALA A 238 5.60 -4.68 28.22
N ALA A 239 4.81 -4.40 27.18
CA ALA A 239 4.24 -5.43 26.31
C ALA A 239 5.32 -6.28 25.62
N LEU A 240 6.39 -5.66 25.09
CA LEU A 240 7.53 -6.39 24.53
C LEU A 240 8.24 -7.25 25.58
N PHE A 241 8.43 -6.70 26.78
CA PHE A 241 9.09 -7.41 27.87
C PHE A 241 8.28 -8.60 28.36
N ILE A 242 6.96 -8.45 28.51
CA ILE A 242 6.03 -9.53 28.83
C ILE A 242 6.04 -10.59 27.72
N MET A 243 6.03 -10.19 26.44
CA MET A 243 6.14 -11.09 25.30
C MET A 243 7.47 -11.87 25.27
N ARG A 244 8.55 -11.25 25.77
CA ARG A 244 9.87 -11.89 25.89
C ARG A 244 9.95 -12.86 27.06
N LEU A 245 9.38 -12.53 28.23
CA LEU A 245 9.48 -13.33 29.45
C LEU A 245 8.46 -14.47 29.52
N PHE A 246 7.28 -14.30 28.96
CA PHE A 246 6.16 -15.25 29.10
C PHE A 246 5.63 -15.77 27.74
N PRO A 247 6.50 -16.29 26.84
CA PRO A 247 6.10 -16.65 25.48
C PRO A 247 5.00 -17.71 25.44
N THR A 248 5.10 -18.73 26.30
CA THR A 248 4.18 -19.87 26.36
C THR A 248 2.84 -19.49 27.01
N ARG A 249 2.85 -18.69 28.08
CA ARG A 249 1.63 -18.25 28.77
C ARG A 249 0.76 -17.36 27.88
N ILE A 250 1.38 -16.47 27.11
CA ILE A 250 0.66 -15.62 26.15
C ILE A 250 0.11 -16.47 25.00
N ALA A 251 0.89 -17.42 24.47
CA ALA A 251 0.42 -18.32 23.42
C ALA A 251 -0.77 -19.19 23.87
N THR A 252 -0.89 -19.51 25.17
CA THR A 252 -2.06 -20.22 25.72
C THR A 252 -3.29 -19.34 25.90
N LEU A 253 -3.12 -18.03 26.13
CA LEU A 253 -4.22 -17.05 26.18
C LEU A 253 -4.80 -16.77 24.79
N VAL A 254 -3.97 -16.87 23.75
CA VAL A 254 -4.40 -16.70 22.36
C VAL A 254 -5.21 -17.93 21.91
N PRO A 255 -6.41 -17.73 21.31
CA PRO A 255 -7.20 -18.83 20.76
C PRO A 255 -6.40 -19.69 19.78
N ALA A 256 -6.61 -21.01 19.78
CA ALA A 256 -5.81 -21.97 18.99
C ALA A 256 -5.66 -21.57 17.51
N ARG A 257 -6.72 -21.04 16.89
CA ARG A 257 -6.74 -20.53 15.51
C ARG A 257 -5.72 -19.42 15.20
N PHE A 258 -5.27 -18.67 16.21
CA PHE A 258 -4.36 -17.53 16.05
C PHE A 258 -2.94 -17.79 16.58
N ARG A 259 -2.69 -18.98 17.11
CA ARG A 259 -1.43 -19.27 17.81
C ARG A 259 -0.22 -19.25 16.86
N ASP A 260 -0.37 -19.75 15.64
CA ASP A 260 0.69 -19.72 14.63
C ASP A 260 1.02 -18.30 14.20
N TYR A 261 0.01 -17.45 14.04
CA TYR A 261 0.18 -16.02 13.76
C TYR A 261 0.93 -15.31 14.90
N TYR A 262 0.61 -15.63 16.15
CA TYR A 262 1.31 -15.09 17.32
C TYR A 262 2.79 -15.49 17.33
N TYR A 263 3.12 -16.77 17.09
CA TYR A 263 4.52 -17.20 17.05
C TYR A 263 5.31 -16.51 15.92
N HIS A 264 4.72 -16.44 14.72
CA HIS A 264 5.34 -15.70 13.62
C HIS A 264 5.55 -14.22 13.94
N PHE A 265 4.56 -13.56 14.53
CA PHE A 265 4.67 -12.16 14.94
C PHE A 265 5.77 -11.97 15.99
N GLN A 266 5.77 -12.79 17.04
CA GLN A 266 6.75 -12.75 18.11
C GLN A 266 8.17 -12.98 17.59
N GLU A 267 8.36 -13.98 16.73
CA GLU A 267 9.65 -14.23 16.08
C GLU A 267 10.09 -13.06 15.21
N GLY A 268 9.14 -12.44 14.50
CA GLY A 268 9.38 -11.22 13.73
C GLY A 268 9.89 -10.10 14.62
N THR A 269 9.16 -9.77 15.69
CA THR A 269 9.47 -8.64 16.56
C THR A 269 10.71 -8.85 17.41
N LEU A 270 10.87 -10.01 18.06
CA LEU A 270 12.03 -10.28 18.93
C LEU A 270 13.24 -10.76 18.15
N GLY A 271 13.03 -11.44 17.02
CA GLY A 271 14.11 -11.97 16.19
C GLY A 271 14.84 -10.89 15.41
N SER A 272 14.17 -9.78 15.07
CA SER A 272 14.77 -8.66 14.33
C SER A 272 16.02 -8.05 14.97
N PHE A 273 16.20 -8.23 16.28
CA PHE A 273 17.34 -7.68 17.03
C PHE A 273 18.51 -8.67 17.24
N LYS A 274 18.42 -9.91 16.73
CA LYS A 274 19.42 -10.96 17.04
C LYS A 274 20.82 -10.70 16.47
N ARG A 275 20.93 -10.03 15.31
CA ARG A 275 22.22 -9.61 14.75
C ARG A 275 22.16 -8.11 14.51
N ILE A 276 22.38 -7.33 15.55
CA ILE A 276 22.84 -5.95 15.30
C ILE A 276 24.25 -6.14 14.72
N PRO A 277 24.54 -5.69 13.48
CA PRO A 277 25.91 -5.66 13.03
C PRO A 277 26.64 -4.75 14.01
N THR A 278 27.47 -5.34 14.87
CA THR A 278 28.53 -4.60 15.53
C THR A 278 29.34 -3.99 14.40
N LEU A 279 29.27 -2.66 14.25
CA LEU A 279 30.13 -1.87 13.36
C LEU A 279 31.59 -1.86 13.87
N THR A 280 32.08 -3.05 14.26
CA THR A 280 33.43 -3.35 14.69
C THR A 280 33.84 -4.60 13.93
N GLY A 281 34.19 -4.40 12.67
CA GLY A 281 34.88 -5.33 11.79
C GLY A 281 35.71 -4.49 10.86
#